data_AF-A0A537I3Z0-F1
#
_entry.id   AF-A0A537I3Z0-F1
#
_cell.length_a   1.000
_cell.length_b   1.000
_cell.length_c   1.000
_cell.angle_alpha   90.00
_cell.angle_beta   90.00
_cell.angle_gamma   90.00
#
_symmetry.space_group_name_H-M   'P 1'
#
loop_
_entity.id
_entity.type
_entity.pdbx_description
1 polymer ?
#
loop_
_entity_poly.entity_id
_entity_poly.type
_entity_poly.pdbx_seq_one_letter_code
_entity_poly.pdbx_strand_id
1 'polypeptide(L)'
;MKTLNVESKFSNEKGSITVKVPVLSFKEDNANIIYCPALDLNGSGNTESEARESFAITVSEYLNYTTNKGTLWTDLKKLGWTIKKGKKKPASPPSMSELLENNEEFSRIFDNYPYKKFDTGVSLPAYA
;
A
#
# COMPACT_ATOMS: atom_id res chain seq x y z
N MET A 1 10.05 -20.42 -17.67
CA MET A 1 9.21 -19.98 -16.53
C MET A 1 8.66 -18.61 -16.88
N LYS A 2 7.33 -18.42 -16.92
CA LYS A 2 6.76 -17.10 -17.24
C LYS A 2 6.90 -16.21 -16.00
N THR A 3 7.80 -15.25 -16.07
CA THR A 3 7.91 -14.16 -15.10
C THR A 3 6.70 -13.26 -15.27
N LEU A 4 5.67 -13.46 -14.44
CA LEU A 4 4.54 -12.55 -14.34
C LEU A 4 5.02 -11.32 -13.56
N ASN A 5 5.62 -10.36 -14.27
CA ASN A 5 5.77 -8.99 -13.81
C ASN A 5 4.39 -8.33 -13.84
N VAL A 6 3.49 -8.75 -12.95
CA VAL A 6 2.27 -7.98 -12.70
C VAL A 6 2.71 -6.87 -11.74
N GLU A 7 3.12 -5.74 -12.28
CA GLU A 7 3.02 -4.48 -11.55
C GLU A 7 1.52 -4.25 -11.31
N SER A 8 0.98 -4.84 -10.23
CA SER A 8 -0.41 -4.68 -9.86
C SER A 8 -0.67 -3.20 -9.64
N LYS A 9 -1.66 -2.66 -10.34
CA LYS A 9 -2.12 -1.29 -10.15
C LYS A 9 -3.45 -1.35 -9.43
N PHE A 10 -3.51 -0.76 -8.25
CA PHE A 10 -4.74 -0.62 -7.48
C PHE A 10 -5.28 0.80 -7.69
N SER A 11 -6.56 0.94 -8.01
CA SER A 11 -7.15 2.23 -8.33
C SER A 11 -8.63 2.26 -7.99
N ASN A 12 -9.14 3.44 -7.66
CA ASN A 12 -10.57 3.72 -7.77
C ASN A 12 -10.89 4.49 -9.07
N GLU A 13 -12.17 4.70 -9.37
CA GLU A 13 -12.65 5.43 -10.55
C GLU A 13 -12.12 6.87 -10.65
N LYS A 14 -11.73 7.45 -9.50
CA LYS A 14 -11.23 8.84 -9.40
C LYS A 14 -9.70 8.91 -9.52
N GLY A 15 -9.00 7.78 -9.61
CA GLY A 15 -7.55 7.68 -9.64
C GLY A 15 -6.96 8.28 -10.91
N SER A 16 -6.08 9.27 -10.77
CA SER A 16 -5.43 9.96 -11.90
C SER A 16 -3.90 9.94 -11.82
N ILE A 17 -3.35 9.67 -10.64
CA ILE A 17 -1.90 9.67 -10.40
C ILE A 17 -1.49 8.34 -9.76
N THR A 18 -0.69 7.55 -10.48
CA THR A 18 -0.13 6.31 -9.93
C THR A 18 1.16 6.59 -9.17
N VAL A 19 1.20 6.16 -7.91
CA VAL A 19 2.37 6.21 -7.03
C VAL A 19 2.81 4.79 -6.69
N LYS A 20 4.12 4.52 -6.72
CA LYS A 20 4.67 3.23 -6.31
C LYS A 20 4.80 3.18 -4.79
N VAL A 21 4.33 2.09 -4.18
CA VAL A 21 4.42 1.84 -2.74
C VAL A 21 5.06 0.47 -2.48
N PRO A 22 5.87 0.32 -1.42
CA PRO A 22 6.46 -0.96 -1.07
C PRO A 22 5.41 -1.90 -0.46
N VAL A 23 5.50 -3.18 -0.81
CA VAL A 23 4.63 -4.25 -0.30
C VAL A 23 5.49 -5.44 0.11
N LEU A 24 5.10 -6.08 1.21
CA LEU A 24 5.71 -7.29 1.74
C LEU A 24 4.73 -8.45 1.62
N SER A 25 5.21 -9.57 1.10
CA SER A 25 4.53 -10.86 1.14
C SER A 25 5.27 -11.76 2.11
N PHE A 26 4.60 -12.20 3.17
CA PHE A 26 5.18 -13.06 4.20
C PHE A 26 4.14 -14.05 4.71
N LYS A 27 4.58 -15.02 5.49
CA LYS A 27 3.70 -15.98 6.14
C LYS A 27 3.74 -15.74 7.64
N GLU A 28 2.59 -15.58 8.25
CA GLU A 28 2.43 -15.52 9.71
C GLU A 28 1.50 -16.66 10.12
N ASP A 29 1.98 -17.47 11.07
CA ASP A 29 1.38 -18.76 11.42
C ASP A 29 1.10 -19.64 10.18
N ASN A 30 -0.17 -19.78 9.81
CA ASN A 30 -0.63 -20.56 8.66
C ASN A 30 -1.26 -19.71 7.55
N ALA A 31 -1.24 -18.39 7.67
CA ALA A 31 -1.81 -17.46 6.70
C ALA A 31 -0.72 -16.79 5.85
N ASN A 32 -1.02 -16.59 4.56
CA ASN A 32 -0.23 -15.73 3.70
C ASN A 32 -0.73 -14.30 3.87
N ILE A 33 0.18 -13.36 4.08
CA ILE A 33 -0.12 -11.95 4.32
C ILE A 33 0.56 -11.10 3.25
N ILE A 34 -0.19 -10.15 2.69
CA ILE A 34 0.31 -9.07 1.85
C ILE A 34 0.13 -7.78 2.64
N TYR A 35 1.22 -7.08 2.96
CA TYR A 35 1.21 -5.86 3.77
C TYR A 35 1.85 -4.68 3.04
N CYS A 36 1.17 -3.54 3.04
CA CYS A 36 1.68 -2.27 2.51
C CYS A 36 1.89 -1.28 3.66
N PRO A 37 3.12 -1.13 4.18
CA PRO A 37 3.39 -0.22 5.31
C PRO A 37 3.11 1.25 4.98
N ALA A 38 3.24 1.65 3.71
CA ALA A 38 2.95 3.03 3.31
C ALA A 38 1.45 3.36 3.36
N LEU A 39 0.56 2.37 3.33
CA LEU A 39 -0.88 2.59 3.49
C LEU A 39 -1.40 2.08 4.83
N ASP A 40 -0.56 1.37 5.59
CA ASP A 40 -0.92 0.58 6.75
C ASP A 40 -2.11 -0.36 6.50
N LEU A 41 -2.08 -1.04 5.35
CA LEU A 41 -3.13 -1.99 4.93
C LEU A 41 -2.54 -3.36 4.69
N ASN A 42 -3.29 -4.40 5.04
CA ASN A 42 -2.97 -5.78 4.72
C ASN A 42 -4.14 -6.52 4.06
N GLY A 43 -3.81 -7.66 3.44
CA GLY A 43 -4.75 -8.68 3.04
C GLY A 43 -4.17 -10.05 3.36
N SER A 44 -5.06 -11.01 3.64
CA SER A 44 -4.69 -12.34 4.14
C SER A 44 -5.41 -13.45 3.37
N GLY A 45 -4.81 -14.63 3.29
CA GLY A 45 -5.43 -15.79 2.67
C GLY A 45 -4.70 -17.10 2.95
N ASN A 46 -5.36 -18.23 2.65
CA ASN A 46 -4.74 -19.55 2.78
C ASN A 46 -3.67 -19.79 1.70
N THR A 47 -3.74 -19.02 0.61
CA THR A 47 -2.73 -18.98 -0.45
C THR A 47 -2.22 -17.56 -0.70
N GLU A 48 -1.04 -17.44 -1.32
CA GLU A 48 -0.48 -16.15 -1.74
C GLU A 48 -1.37 -15.43 -2.78
N SER A 49 -2.24 -16.16 -3.51
CA SER A 49 -3.23 -15.59 -4.43
C SER A 49 -4.40 -14.98 -3.67
N GLU A 50 -4.99 -15.75 -2.75
CA GLU A 50 -6.09 -15.26 -1.89
C GLU A 50 -5.68 -14.02 -1.10
N ALA A 51 -4.45 -14.00 -0.55
CA ALA A 51 -3.94 -12.85 0.18
C ALA A 51 -3.79 -11.60 -0.71
N ARG A 52 -3.40 -11.78 -1.98
CA ARG A 52 -3.33 -10.67 -2.95
C ARG A 52 -4.71 -10.16 -3.35
N GLU A 53 -5.67 -11.06 -3.56
CA GLU A 53 -7.05 -10.69 -3.86
C GLU A 53 -7.69 -9.93 -2.69
N SER A 54 -7.52 -10.43 -1.46
CA SER A 54 -7.93 -9.75 -0.24
C SER A 54 -7.29 -8.36 -0.13
N PHE A 55 -5.98 -8.25 -0.35
CA PHE A 55 -5.28 -6.97 -0.32
C PHE A 55 -5.81 -5.99 -1.38
N ALA A 56 -6.10 -6.48 -2.59
CA ALA A 56 -6.67 -5.68 -3.66
C ALA A 56 -8.02 -5.07 -3.29
N ILE A 57 -8.88 -5.87 -2.65
CA ILE A 57 -10.19 -5.42 -2.15
C ILE A 57 -9.99 -4.37 -1.07
N THR A 58 -9.17 -4.63 -0.06
CA THR A 58 -8.89 -3.69 1.03
C THR A 58 -8.39 -2.33 0.53
N VAL A 59 -7.43 -2.32 -0.42
CA VAL A 59 -6.93 -1.06 -1.00
C VAL A 59 -8.03 -0.33 -1.78
N SER A 60 -8.83 -1.05 -2.56
CA SER A 60 -9.95 -0.45 -3.33
C SER A 60 -10.99 0.18 -2.39
N GLU A 61 -11.40 -0.54 -1.35
CA GLU A 61 -12.36 -0.07 -0.35
C GLU A 61 -11.83 1.14 0.42
N TYR A 62 -10.56 1.11 0.86
CA TYR A 62 -9.90 2.23 1.51
C TYR A 62 -9.93 3.48 0.62
N LEU A 63 -9.49 3.37 -0.63
CA LEU A 63 -9.46 4.49 -1.56
C LEU A 63 -10.87 5.02 -1.84
N ASN A 64 -11.84 4.15 -2.04
CA ASN A 64 -13.24 4.53 -2.28
C ASN A 64 -13.82 5.28 -1.08
N TYR A 65 -13.71 4.69 0.11
CA TYR A 65 -14.25 5.25 1.34
C TYR A 65 -13.64 6.62 1.65
N THR A 66 -12.32 6.69 1.72
CA THR A 66 -11.61 7.93 2.09
C THR A 66 -11.74 9.03 1.04
N THR A 67 -11.81 8.68 -0.25
CA THR A 67 -12.10 9.66 -1.31
C THR A 67 -13.53 10.19 -1.20
N ASN A 68 -14.51 9.32 -0.98
CA ASN A 68 -15.92 9.72 -0.85
C ASN A 68 -16.20 10.52 0.42
N LYS A 69 -15.44 10.27 1.50
CA LYS A 69 -15.48 11.08 2.73
C LYS A 69 -14.64 12.35 2.67
N GLY A 70 -13.86 12.55 1.61
CA GLY A 70 -12.95 13.69 1.49
C GLY A 70 -11.78 13.66 2.48
N THR A 71 -11.47 12.49 3.05
CA THR A 71 -10.46 12.33 4.10
C THR A 71 -9.14 11.73 3.61
N LEU A 72 -9.07 11.21 2.38
CA LEU A 72 -7.89 10.52 1.84
C LEU A 72 -6.58 11.26 2.08
N TRP A 73 -6.51 12.54 1.72
CA TRP A 73 -5.28 13.33 1.85
C TRP A 73 -4.86 13.59 3.29
N THR A 74 -5.84 13.73 4.18
CA THR A 74 -5.60 13.88 5.62
C THR A 74 -5.09 12.57 6.20
N ASP A 75 -5.64 11.45 5.74
CA ASP A 75 -5.24 10.12 6.20
C ASP A 75 -3.83 9.74 5.73
N LEU A 76 -3.54 9.94 4.45
CA LEU A 76 -2.19 9.76 3.90
C LEU A 76 -1.15 10.62 4.64
N LYS A 77 -1.48 11.86 5.02
CA LYS A 77 -0.57 12.70 5.84
C LYS A 77 -0.31 12.10 7.22
N LYS A 78 -1.30 11.49 7.87
CA LYS A 78 -1.11 10.79 9.15
C LYS A 78 -0.21 9.57 9.00
N LEU A 79 -0.29 8.90 7.86
CA LEU A 79 0.60 7.82 7.45
C LEU A 79 2.00 8.32 6.99
N GLY A 80 2.32 9.60 7.21
CA GLY A 80 3.62 10.19 6.89
C GLY A 80 3.80 10.61 5.42
N TRP A 81 2.77 10.55 4.58
CA TRP A 81 2.91 10.96 3.18
C TRP A 81 3.18 12.45 3.07
N THR A 82 4.11 12.79 2.18
CA THR A 82 4.35 14.18 1.80
C THR A 82 3.40 14.58 0.68
N ILE A 83 2.52 15.54 0.96
CA ILE A 83 1.56 16.08 -0.01
C ILE A 83 1.96 17.52 -0.42
N LYS A 84 2.28 17.74 -1.69
CA LYS A 84 2.71 19.03 -2.26
C LYS A 84 1.67 19.57 -3.26
N LYS A 85 1.08 20.71 -2.95
CA LYS A 85 0.17 21.43 -3.87
C LYS A 85 0.89 21.92 -5.12
N GLY A 86 0.19 21.93 -6.26
CA GLY A 86 0.68 22.53 -7.52
C GLY A 86 1.83 21.80 -8.21
N LYS A 87 2.11 20.53 -7.85
CA LYS A 87 3.14 19.71 -8.48
C LYS A 87 2.50 18.60 -9.33
N LYS A 88 3.18 18.22 -10.43
CA LYS A 88 2.79 17.07 -11.27
C LYS A 88 2.72 15.75 -10.50
N LYS A 89 3.48 15.62 -9.42
CA LYS A 89 3.44 14.52 -8.45
C LYS A 89 3.11 15.09 -7.08
N PRO A 90 1.83 15.23 -6.73
CA PRO A 90 1.41 15.91 -5.51
C PRO A 90 1.55 15.05 -4.26
N ALA A 91 1.84 13.76 -4.38
CA ALA A 91 1.93 12.85 -3.24
C ALA A 91 3.16 11.94 -3.37
N SER A 92 3.85 11.71 -2.26
CA SER A 92 4.96 10.75 -2.18
C SER A 92 4.87 9.99 -0.85
N PRO A 93 5.03 8.66 -0.86
CA PRO A 93 5.01 7.86 0.36
C PRO A 93 6.21 8.19 1.24
N PRO A 94 6.17 7.86 2.54
CA PRO A 94 7.35 7.91 3.39
C PRO A 94 8.45 7.01 2.83
N SER A 95 9.69 7.39 3.09
CA SER A 95 10.85 6.57 2.78
C SER A 95 10.83 5.26 3.58
N MET A 96 11.56 4.25 3.11
CA MET A 96 11.69 2.97 3.81
C MET A 96 12.19 3.15 5.26
N SER A 97 13.15 4.07 5.48
CA SER A 97 13.69 4.36 6.81
C SER A 97 12.63 4.99 7.72
N GLU A 98 11.86 5.97 7.22
CA GLU A 98 10.76 6.57 7.98
C GLU A 98 9.67 5.55 8.31
N LEU A 99 9.38 4.62 7.38
CA LEU A 99 8.43 3.54 7.63
C LEU A 99 8.91 2.61 8.76
N LEU A 100 10.18 2.20 8.76
CA LEU A 100 10.72 1.35 9.83
C LEU A 100 10.74 2.07 11.18
N GLU A 101 11.16 3.33 11.20
CA GLU A 101 11.28 4.11 12.44
C GLU A 101 9.92 4.39 13.10
N ASN A 102 8.87 4.62 12.31
CA ASN A 102 7.58 5.09 12.82
C ASN A 102 6.47 4.03 12.82
N ASN A 103 6.75 2.79 12.40
CA ASN A 103 5.77 1.71 12.36
C ASN A 103 6.34 0.46 13.02
N GLU A 104 5.96 0.25 14.29
CA GLU A 104 6.41 -0.88 15.11
C GLU A 104 6.04 -2.23 14.48
N GLU A 105 4.86 -2.33 13.88
CA GLU A 105 4.40 -3.55 13.21
C GLU A 105 5.24 -3.86 11.98
N PHE A 106 5.56 -2.83 11.19
CA PHE A 106 6.43 -2.99 10.04
C PHE A 106 7.84 -3.43 10.46
N SER A 107 8.41 -2.81 11.50
CA SER A 107 9.70 -3.22 12.06
C SER A 107 9.69 -4.66 12.56
N ARG A 108 8.63 -5.06 13.28
CA ARG A 108 8.43 -6.45 13.72
C ARG A 108 8.43 -7.41 12.53
N ILE A 109 7.66 -7.12 11.48
CA ILE A 109 7.59 -7.96 10.28
C ILE A 109 8.96 -8.05 9.60
N PHE A 110 9.62 -6.90 9.43
CA PHE A 110 10.91 -6.79 8.75
C PHE A 110 12.02 -7.58 9.45
N ASP A 111 12.04 -7.57 10.79
CA ASP A 111 13.09 -8.21 11.58
C ASP A 111 12.82 -9.70 11.84
N ASN A 112 11.56 -10.12 11.94
CA ASN A 112 11.20 -11.45 12.45
C ASN A 112 10.69 -12.44 11.39
N TYR A 113 10.32 -11.99 10.19
CA TYR A 113 9.70 -12.85 9.18
C TYR A 113 10.52 -12.94 7.90
N PRO A 114 10.65 -14.14 7.30
CA PRO A 114 11.06 -14.25 5.91
C PRO A 114 9.99 -13.60 5.01
N TYR A 115 10.38 -12.59 4.23
CA TYR A 115 9.46 -11.87 3.36
C TYR A 115 9.98 -11.77 1.93
N LYS A 116 9.06 -11.60 0.98
CA LYS A 116 9.33 -11.10 -0.37
C LYS A 116 8.88 -9.65 -0.43
N LYS A 117 9.79 -8.73 -0.77
CA LYS A 117 9.46 -7.33 -1.00
C LYS A 117 9.28 -7.07 -2.50
N PHE A 118 8.26 -6.30 -2.86
CA PHE A 118 8.04 -5.81 -4.21
C PHE A 118 7.31 -4.46 -4.17
N ASP A 119 7.36 -3.70 -5.25
CA ASP A 119 6.62 -2.45 -5.37
C ASP A 119 5.34 -2.66 -6.16
N THR A 120 4.28 -1.96 -5.78
CA THR A 120 3.00 -1.96 -6.47
C THR A 120 2.54 -0.54 -6.77
N GLY A 121 1.78 -0.34 -7.84
CA GLY A 121 1.19 0.96 -8.15
C GLY A 121 -0.13 1.17 -7.42
N VAL A 122 -0.32 2.34 -6.82
CA VAL A 122 -1.59 2.80 -6.25
C VAL A 122 -1.98 4.11 -6.92
N SER A 123 -3.16 4.16 -7.52
CA SER A 123 -3.69 5.33 -8.20
C SER A 123 -4.53 6.17 -7.25
N LEU A 124 -4.01 7.35 -6.94
CA LEU A 124 -4.66 8.34 -6.11
C LEU A 124 -5.41 9.36 -6.99
N PRO A 125 -6.51 9.95 -6.49
CA PRO A 125 -7.18 11.05 -7.17
C PRO A 125 -6.27 12.29 -7.27
N ALA A 126 -6.68 13.27 -8.07
CA ALA A 126 -5.98 14.55 -8.10
C ALA A 126 -6.14 15.29 -6.77
N TYR A 127 -5.06 15.89 -6.27
CA TYR A 127 -5.12 16.76 -5.10
C TYR A 127 -5.54 18.16 -5.52
N ALA A 128 -6.68 18.64 -5.00
CA ALA A 128 -7.23 19.98 -5.25
C ALA A 128 -6.54 21.06 -4.39
#